data_AF-A0A953X4B5-F1
#
_entry.id   AF-A0A953X4B5-F1
#
_cell.length_a   1.000
_cell.length_b   1.000
_cell.length_c   1.000
_cell.angle_alpha   90.00
_cell.angle_beta   90.00
_cell.angle_gamma   90.00
#
_symmetry.space_group_name_H-M   'P 1'
#
loop_
_entity.id
_entity.type
_entity.pdbx_description
1 polymer ?
#
loop_
_entity_poly.entity_id
_entity_poly.type
_entity_poly.pdbx_seq_one_letter_code
_entity_poly.pdbx_strand_id
1 'polypeptide(L)'
;IWNSYQSDLSPFDTLPDTHQYANFGHLDGYSAIYYTYQWSLAIATDMFSRFEENGLRDKATAAHYRDSVLVPGSSKPAADLVHDFLGRDWTPQAYEDHLVNAAESGEADDGDSE
;
A
#
# COMPACT_ATOMS: atom_id res chain seq x y z
N ILE A 1 14.15 -4.82 21.17
CA ILE A 1 13.70 -5.02 19.78
C ILE A 1 12.81 -3.85 19.34
N TRP A 2 11.59 -3.67 19.89
CA TRP A 2 10.72 -2.55 19.49
C TRP A 2 11.41 -1.18 19.63
N ASN A 3 11.85 -0.83 20.84
CA ASN A 3 12.43 0.50 21.09
C ASN A 3 13.73 0.73 20.30
N SER A 4 14.55 -0.30 20.08
CA SER A 4 15.77 -0.17 19.27
C SER A 4 15.43 0.14 17.81
N TYR A 5 14.49 -0.61 17.20
CA TYR A 5 14.08 -0.34 15.82
C TYR A 5 13.37 1.02 15.68
N GLN A 6 12.58 1.42 16.66
CA GLN A 6 11.91 2.72 16.63
C GLN A 6 12.92 3.86 16.65
N SER A 7 13.92 3.82 17.54
CA SER A 7 14.98 4.83 17.55
C SER A 7 15.83 4.83 16.29
N ASP A 8 16.04 3.67 15.66
CA ASP A 8 16.87 3.57 14.44
C ASP A 8 16.12 4.06 13.17
N LEU A 9 14.80 3.93 13.13
CA LEU A 9 13.99 4.17 11.92
C LEU A 9 13.09 5.41 12.01
N SER A 10 12.86 5.94 13.20
CA SER A 10 12.01 7.11 13.44
C SER A 10 12.86 8.35 13.69
N PRO A 11 12.43 9.55 13.25
CA PRO A 11 13.06 10.79 13.67
C PRO A 11 12.78 11.16 15.15
N PHE A 12 11.97 10.36 15.86
CA PHE A 12 11.57 10.61 17.24
C PHE A 12 12.11 9.56 18.21
N ASP A 13 12.61 10.03 19.35
CA ASP A 13 13.07 9.17 20.43
C ASP A 13 11.92 8.44 21.15
N THR A 14 12.20 7.24 21.62
CA THR A 14 11.27 6.50 22.48
C THR A 14 11.24 7.07 23.89
N LEU A 15 10.06 7.19 24.48
CA LEU A 15 9.93 7.59 25.88
C LEU A 15 10.32 6.44 26.83
N PRO A 16 11.08 6.72 27.91
CA PRO A 16 11.42 5.71 28.90
C PRO A 16 10.16 5.15 29.58
N ASP A 17 10.25 3.89 30.03
CA ASP A 17 9.18 3.18 30.73
C ASP A 17 7.84 3.08 29.97
N THR A 18 7.89 3.16 28.63
CA THR A 18 6.74 2.91 27.76
C THR A 18 6.83 1.57 27.04
N HIS A 19 5.66 1.01 26.73
CA HIS A 19 5.52 -0.28 26.07
C HIS A 19 4.51 -0.18 24.92
N GLN A 20 4.89 0.51 23.83
CA GLN A 20 3.96 0.79 22.71
C GLN A 20 3.32 -0.47 22.12
N TYR A 21 4.06 -1.57 22.04
CA TYR A 21 3.55 -2.86 21.59
C TYR A 21 2.38 -3.39 22.44
N ALA A 22 2.28 -3.03 23.72
CA ALA A 22 1.17 -3.43 24.59
C ALA A 22 -0.13 -2.66 24.28
N ASN A 23 -0.04 -1.54 23.55
CA ASN A 23 -1.17 -0.78 23.03
C ASN A 23 -1.36 -0.99 21.51
N PHE A 24 -0.62 -1.92 20.90
CA PHE A 24 -0.71 -2.15 19.47
C PHE A 24 -1.78 -3.20 19.17
N GLY A 25 -3.03 -2.75 19.06
CA GLY A 25 -4.21 -3.60 18.91
C GLY A 25 -4.14 -4.57 17.73
N HIS A 26 -3.48 -4.20 16.63
CA HIS A 26 -3.29 -5.10 15.48
C HIS A 26 -2.54 -6.38 15.84
N LEU A 27 -1.76 -6.43 16.93
CA LEU A 27 -1.13 -7.69 17.34
C LEU A 27 -2.16 -8.77 17.75
N ASP A 28 -3.39 -8.37 18.05
CA ASP A 28 -4.52 -9.26 18.31
C ASP A 28 -5.32 -9.50 17.01
N GLY A 29 -5.27 -10.72 16.49
CA GLY A 29 -6.00 -11.12 15.27
C GLY A 29 -5.34 -10.75 13.93
N TYR A 30 -4.58 -9.64 13.84
CA TYR A 30 -3.86 -9.24 12.61
C TYR A 30 -2.35 -9.56 12.68
N SER A 31 -1.77 -9.60 13.88
CA SER A 31 -0.47 -10.20 14.22
C SER A 31 0.63 -9.99 13.15
N ALA A 32 1.08 -11.08 12.51
CA ALA A 32 2.22 -11.10 11.60
C ALA A 32 1.96 -10.47 10.20
N ILE A 33 0.75 -9.97 9.93
CA ILE A 33 0.40 -9.40 8.61
C ILE A 33 0.32 -7.87 8.59
N TYR A 34 0.83 -7.17 9.61
CA TYR A 34 0.81 -5.69 9.62
C TYR A 34 1.51 -5.03 8.43
N TYR A 35 2.56 -5.66 7.90
CA TYR A 35 3.27 -5.18 6.72
C TYR A 35 2.39 -5.15 5.45
N THR A 36 1.25 -5.87 5.44
CA THR A 36 0.39 -5.99 4.27
C THR A 36 -0.31 -4.68 3.92
N TYR A 37 -0.42 -3.72 4.85
CA TYR A 37 -0.85 -2.36 4.52
C TYR A 37 0.08 -1.74 3.46
N GLN A 38 1.38 -1.59 3.74
CA GLN A 38 2.32 -1.01 2.77
C GLN A 38 2.49 -1.89 1.52
N TRP A 39 2.45 -3.22 1.67
CA TRP A 39 2.51 -4.11 0.50
C TRP A 39 1.31 -3.89 -0.43
N SER A 40 0.09 -3.80 0.12
CA SER A 40 -1.12 -3.59 -0.66
C SER A 40 -1.14 -2.21 -1.31
N LEU A 41 -0.65 -1.18 -0.60
CA LEU A 41 -0.49 0.16 -1.14
C LEU A 41 0.48 0.18 -2.33
N ALA A 42 1.65 -0.47 -2.21
CA ALA A 42 2.61 -0.54 -3.30
C ALA A 42 2.04 -1.18 -4.58
N ILE A 43 1.28 -2.26 -4.43
CA ILE A 43 0.55 -2.89 -5.54
C ILE A 43 -0.51 -1.94 -6.10
N ALA A 44 -1.30 -1.30 -5.22
CA ALA A 44 -2.38 -0.41 -5.62
C ALA A 44 -1.84 0.80 -6.40
N THR A 45 -0.70 1.37 -6.00
CA THR A 45 -0.05 2.47 -6.73
C THR A 45 0.36 2.04 -8.15
N ASP A 46 0.93 0.85 -8.32
CA ASP A 46 1.28 0.34 -9.65
C ASP A 46 0.04 0.06 -10.50
N MET A 47 -1.03 -0.49 -9.91
CA MET A 47 -2.33 -0.63 -10.59
C MET A 47 -2.93 0.74 -10.96
N PHE A 48 -2.80 1.73 -10.10
CA PHE A 48 -3.32 3.07 -10.31
C PHE A 48 -2.61 3.79 -11.47
N SER A 49 -1.34 3.51 -11.73
CA SER A 49 -0.60 4.07 -12.86
C SER A 49 -1.33 3.89 -14.21
N ARG A 50 -2.06 2.78 -14.39
CA ARG A 50 -2.89 2.55 -15.60
C ARG A 50 -4.02 3.58 -15.74
N PHE A 51 -4.58 4.04 -14.63
CA PHE A 51 -5.57 5.11 -14.63
C PHE A 51 -4.94 6.49 -14.84
N GLU A 52 -3.71 6.72 -14.38
CA GLU A 52 -2.98 7.96 -14.66
C GLU A 52 -2.62 8.07 -16.15
N GLU A 53 -2.18 6.96 -16.76
CA GLU A 53 -1.85 6.89 -18.20
C GLU A 53 -3.08 7.10 -19.10
N ASN A 54 -4.20 6.43 -18.79
CA ASN A 54 -5.39 6.43 -19.65
C ASN A 54 -6.40 7.54 -19.29
N GLY A 55 -6.32 8.08 -18.08
CA GLY A 55 -7.25 9.02 -17.49
C GLY A 55 -8.20 8.39 -16.47
N LEU A 56 -8.39 9.06 -15.33
CA LEU A 56 -9.17 8.57 -14.18
C LEU A 56 -10.62 8.19 -14.50
N ARG A 57 -11.20 8.76 -15.56
CA ARG A 57 -12.60 8.51 -15.98
C ARG A 57 -12.69 7.63 -17.23
N ASP A 58 -11.59 7.00 -17.64
CA ASP A 58 -11.61 6.08 -18.78
C ASP A 58 -12.43 4.83 -18.46
N LYS A 59 -13.50 4.63 -19.23
CA LYS A 59 -14.45 3.53 -19.01
C LYS A 59 -13.84 2.17 -19.36
N ALA A 60 -12.90 2.13 -20.31
CA ALA A 60 -12.27 0.88 -20.71
C ALA A 60 -11.37 0.34 -19.58
N THR A 61 -10.53 1.20 -18.99
CA THR A 61 -9.67 0.87 -17.86
C THR A 61 -10.49 0.46 -16.63
N ALA A 62 -11.56 1.19 -16.32
CA ALA A 62 -12.46 0.84 -15.22
C ALA A 62 -13.16 -0.52 -15.43
N ALA A 63 -13.62 -0.81 -16.66
CA ALA A 63 -14.21 -2.11 -16.99
C ALA A 63 -13.18 -3.24 -16.87
N HIS A 64 -11.95 -3.02 -17.34
CA HIS A 64 -10.86 -3.99 -17.23
C HIS A 64 -10.49 -4.29 -15.76
N TYR A 65 -10.44 -3.26 -14.90
CA TYR A 65 -10.22 -3.42 -13.46
C TYR A 65 -11.34 -4.25 -12.81
N ARG A 66 -12.60 -3.91 -13.10
CA ARG A 66 -13.76 -4.63 -12.60
C ARG A 66 -13.69 -6.11 -12.99
N ASP A 67 -13.46 -6.39 -14.27
CA ASP A 67 -13.56 -7.75 -14.81
C ASP A 67 -12.35 -8.61 -14.42
N SER A 68 -11.16 -8.01 -14.28
CA SER A 68 -9.92 -8.74 -13.96
C SER A 68 -9.65 -8.87 -12.46
N VAL A 69 -10.13 -7.94 -11.62
CA VAL A 69 -9.79 -7.88 -10.18
C VAL A 69 -11.02 -8.09 -9.30
N LEU A 70 -12.10 -7.33 -9.54
CA LEU A 70 -13.26 -7.32 -8.63
C LEU A 70 -14.18 -8.54 -8.83
N VAL A 71 -14.51 -8.85 -10.08
CA VAL A 71 -15.44 -9.95 -10.42
C VAL A 71 -14.92 -11.31 -9.95
N PRO A 72 -13.62 -11.66 -10.13
CA PRO A 72 -13.11 -12.93 -9.63
C PRO A 72 -13.09 -13.01 -8.10
N GLY A 73 -12.94 -11.87 -7.40
CA GLY A 73 -12.79 -11.85 -5.95
C GLY A 73 -11.70 -12.81 -5.46
N SER A 74 -12.00 -13.63 -4.46
CA SER A 74 -11.06 -14.62 -3.91
C SER A 74 -10.99 -15.95 -4.66
N SER A 75 -11.65 -16.07 -5.82
CA SER A 75 -11.67 -17.33 -6.59
C SER A 75 -10.36 -17.64 -7.33
N LYS A 76 -9.43 -16.67 -7.41
CA LYS A 76 -8.12 -16.78 -8.06
C LYS A 76 -7.03 -16.17 -7.16
N PRO A 77 -5.76 -16.62 -7.22
CA PRO A 77 -4.67 -15.98 -6.50
C PRO A 77 -4.56 -14.48 -6.83
N ALA A 78 -4.39 -13.64 -5.80
CA ALA A 78 -4.34 -12.18 -5.95
C ALA A 78 -3.23 -11.72 -6.90
N ALA A 79 -2.06 -12.37 -6.89
CA ALA A 79 -0.96 -12.07 -7.81
C ALA A 79 -1.38 -12.21 -9.28
N ASP A 80 -2.19 -13.23 -9.59
CA ASP A 80 -2.66 -13.44 -10.96
C ASP A 80 -3.73 -12.41 -11.36
N LEU A 81 -4.54 -11.91 -10.41
CA LEU A 81 -5.51 -10.83 -10.67
C LEU A 81 -4.79 -9.53 -11.02
N VAL A 82 -3.74 -9.21 -10.26
CA VAL A 82 -2.88 -8.04 -10.48
C VAL A 82 -2.18 -8.16 -11.83
N HIS A 83 -1.61 -9.33 -12.13
CA HIS A 83 -0.95 -9.60 -13.41
C HIS A 83 -1.92 -9.44 -14.60
N ASP A 84 -3.12 -10.02 -14.52
CA ASP A 84 -4.14 -9.90 -15.58
C ASP A 84 -4.53 -8.44 -15.84
N PHE A 85 -4.64 -7.63 -14.78
CA PHE A 85 -4.97 -6.22 -14.91
C PHE A 85 -3.81 -5.40 -15.52
N LEU A 86 -2.59 -5.57 -15.00
CA LEU A 86 -1.41 -4.83 -15.44
C LEU A 86 -0.86 -5.30 -16.79
N GLY A 87 -1.08 -6.57 -17.17
CA GLY A 87 -0.46 -7.22 -18.32
C GLY A 87 1.02 -7.58 -18.11
N ARG A 88 1.50 -7.45 -16.86
CA ARG A 88 2.87 -7.74 -16.39
C ARG A 88 2.84 -7.99 -14.89
N ASP A 89 3.93 -8.51 -14.35
CA ASP A 89 4.12 -8.52 -12.89
C ASP A 89 4.21 -7.07 -12.36
N TRP A 90 3.70 -6.89 -11.14
CA TRP A 90 3.75 -5.59 -10.48
C TRP A 90 5.18 -5.24 -10.05
N THR A 91 5.48 -3.95 -9.95
CA THR A 91 6.75 -3.44 -9.44
C THR A 91 6.51 -2.33 -8.40
N PRO A 92 7.43 -2.13 -7.44
CA PRO A 92 7.28 -1.08 -6.43
C PRO A 92 7.61 0.32 -6.97
N GLN A 93 8.02 0.47 -8.24
CA GLN A 93 8.55 1.73 -8.76
C GLN A 93 7.58 2.90 -8.61
N ALA A 94 6.30 2.71 -8.96
CA ALA A 94 5.30 3.76 -8.85
C ALA A 94 5.10 4.21 -7.39
N TYR A 95 5.23 3.27 -6.43
CA TYR A 95 5.15 3.55 -5.00
C TYR A 95 6.42 4.24 -4.48
N GLU A 96 7.60 3.85 -4.94
CA GLU A 96 8.86 4.54 -4.63
C GLU A 96 8.83 5.99 -5.12
N ASP A 97 8.40 6.21 -6.36
CA ASP A 97 8.25 7.55 -6.95
C ASP A 97 7.24 8.39 -6.17
N HIS A 98 6.10 7.80 -5.78
CA HIS A 98 5.09 8.45 -4.94
C HIS A 98 5.69 8.91 -3.59
N LEU A 99 6.44 8.05 -2.90
CA LEU A 99 7.08 8.38 -1.62
C LEU A 99 8.11 9.50 -1.76
N VAL A 100 8.94 9.48 -2.81
CA VAL A 100 9.93 10.53 -3.09
C VAL A 100 9.24 11.85 -3.36
N ASN A 101 8.22 11.86 -4.21
CA ASN A 101 7.47 13.07 -4.54
C ASN A 101 6.78 13.68 -3.31
N ALA A 102 6.18 12.85 -2.45
CA ALA A 102 5.56 13.31 -1.20
C ALA A 102 6.59 13.91 -0.23
N ALA A 103 7.78 13.31 -0.13
CA ALA A 103 8.86 13.84 0.69
C ALA A 103 9.37 15.20 0.16
N GLU A 104 9.37 15.40 -1.16
CA GLU A 104 9.82 16.66 -1.79
C GLU A 104 8.76 17.77 -1.76
N SER A 105 7.47 17.44 -1.87
CA SER A 105 6.38 18.43 -1.88
C SER A 105 6.07 18.99 -0.49
N GLY A 106 6.39 18.25 0.57
CA GLY A 106 6.02 18.61 1.95
C GLY A 106 4.54 18.41 2.27
N GLU A 107 3.76 17.82 1.36
CA GLU A 107 2.41 17.34 1.60
C GLU A 107 2.51 15.91 2.17
N ALA A 108 2.05 15.74 3.41
CA ALA A 108 1.85 14.41 3.96
C ALA A 108 0.71 13.75 3.16
N ASP A 109 0.86 12.47 2.82
CA ASP A 109 -0.24 11.65 2.36
C ASP A 109 -1.19 11.43 3.54
N ASP A 110 -2.32 12.14 3.53
CA ASP A 110 -3.29 12.11 4.63
C ASP A 110 -4.06 10.78 4.69
N GLY A 111 -3.90 9.88 3.70
CA GLY A 111 -4.50 8.55 3.67
C GLY A 111 -6.04 8.52 3.71
N ASP A 112 -6.69 9.68 3.75
CA ASP A 112 -8.11 9.87 4.01
C ASP A 112 -8.73 10.71 2.89
N SER A 113 -9.01 10.04 1.78
CA SER A 113 -10.04 10.49 0.85
C SER A 113 -10.96 9.31 0.56
N GLU A 114 -11.86 9.05 1.51
CA GLU A 114 -13.12 8.31 1.27
C GLU A 114 -13.97 8.98 0.17
#